data_AF-A0A0H5CMN8-F1
#
_entry.id   AF-A0A0H5CMN8-F1
#
_cell.length_a   1.000
_cell.length_b   1.000
_cell.length_c   1.000
_cell.angle_alpha   90.00
_cell.angle_beta   90.00
_cell.angle_gamma   90.00
#
_symmetry.space_group_name_H-M   'P 1'
#
loop_
_entity.id
_entity.type
_entity.pdbx_description
1 polymer ?
#
loop_
_entity_poly.entity_id
_entity_poly.type
_entity_poly.pdbx_seq_one_letter_code
_entity_poly.pdbx_strand_id
1 'polypeptide(L)'
;MTEDEVIDLLTLVAAGDRRTVGHADVEVWLGVAEDDGWTFPRARRALREHRRTSTDWVTPAHLCAHITAARKTARSKFTEDVCPPQYLADDPRAEIAWRRQRADRWTEHALDVWADTGTVPDDLPQRAEHGETMRPELGGAVARLARRFGITGAGKPQPADPNQHAEARAEAARDLNDFRGRGQRLLADADQHAAGRTP
;
A
#
# COMPACT_ATOMS: atom_id res chain seq x y z
N MET A 1 -14.68 17.25 1.71
CA MET A 1 -15.27 18.14 2.74
C MET A 1 -16.66 18.55 2.29
N THR A 2 -17.56 18.90 3.22
CA THR A 2 -18.86 19.50 2.89
C THR A 2 -18.76 21.04 2.83
N GLU A 3 -19.77 21.69 2.26
CA GLU A 3 -19.88 23.16 2.26
C GLU A 3 -19.85 23.74 3.69
N ASP A 4 -20.60 23.13 4.62
CA ASP A 4 -20.62 23.52 6.03
C ASP A 4 -19.22 23.43 6.69
N GLU A 5 -18.47 22.35 6.42
CA GLU A 5 -17.09 22.20 6.92
C GLU A 5 -16.16 23.27 6.36
N VAL A 6 -16.37 23.71 5.10
CA VAL A 6 -15.61 24.80 4.49
C VAL A 6 -15.99 26.13 5.13
N ILE A 7 -17.27 26.39 5.41
CA ILE A 7 -17.73 27.58 6.14
C ILE A 7 -17.11 27.63 7.54
N ASP A 8 -17.08 26.51 8.26
CA ASP A 8 -16.43 26.41 9.57
C ASP A 8 -14.93 26.71 9.48
N LEU A 9 -14.25 26.15 8.48
CA LEU A 9 -12.83 26.41 8.25
C LEU A 9 -12.57 27.89 7.93
N LEU A 10 -13.36 28.49 7.05
CA LEU A 10 -13.25 29.89 6.65
C LEU A 10 -13.55 30.84 7.83
N THR A 11 -14.46 30.46 8.72
CA THR A 11 -14.74 31.18 9.97
C THR A 11 -13.51 31.20 10.88
N LEU A 12 -12.81 30.08 11.02
CA LEU A 12 -11.55 30.03 11.77
C LEU A 12 -10.47 30.91 11.15
N VAL A 13 -10.37 30.93 9.81
CA VAL A 13 -9.43 31.80 9.11
C VAL A 13 -9.77 33.28 9.34
N ALA A 14 -11.05 33.64 9.19
CA ALA A 14 -11.55 35.00 9.36
C ALA A 14 -11.30 35.55 10.76
N ALA A 15 -11.37 34.70 11.79
CA ALA A 15 -11.04 35.10 13.16
C ALA A 15 -9.58 35.60 13.30
N GLY A 16 -8.63 34.99 12.57
CA GLY A 16 -7.23 35.41 12.58
C GLY A 16 -6.93 36.57 11.62
N ASP A 17 -7.54 36.54 10.43
CA ASP A 17 -7.23 37.48 9.34
C ASP A 17 -8.10 38.73 9.30
N ARG A 18 -9.19 38.78 10.10
CA ARG A 18 -10.22 39.82 10.05
C ARG A 18 -10.81 40.04 8.66
N ARG A 19 -10.86 38.98 7.84
CA ARG A 19 -11.48 39.03 6.51
C ARG A 19 -13.00 38.82 6.59
N THR A 20 -13.72 39.39 5.63
CA THR A 20 -15.13 39.03 5.39
C THR A 20 -15.15 37.84 4.44
N VAL A 21 -15.92 36.80 4.77
CA VAL A 21 -16.08 35.60 3.96
C VAL A 21 -17.41 35.70 3.20
N GLY A 22 -17.35 35.64 1.88
CA GLY A 22 -18.52 35.58 1.01
C GLY A 22 -18.75 34.18 0.45
N HIS A 23 -19.90 33.98 -0.21
CA HIS A 23 -20.25 32.71 -0.84
C HIS A 23 -19.23 32.29 -1.92
N ALA A 24 -18.71 33.24 -2.69
CA ALA A 24 -17.67 32.98 -3.68
C ALA A 24 -16.37 32.43 -3.05
N ASP A 25 -16.02 32.84 -1.83
CA ASP A 25 -14.87 32.26 -1.12
C ASP A 25 -15.12 30.80 -0.76
N VAL A 26 -16.35 30.46 -0.35
CA VAL A 26 -16.75 29.08 -0.02
C VAL A 26 -16.63 28.19 -1.24
N GLU A 27 -17.16 28.61 -2.39
CA GLU A 27 -17.08 27.84 -3.66
C GLU A 27 -15.63 27.59 -4.08
N VAL A 28 -14.78 28.62 -4.03
CA VAL A 28 -13.35 28.50 -4.39
C VAL A 28 -12.63 27.54 -3.44
N TRP A 29 -12.87 27.64 -2.14
CA TRP A 29 -12.23 26.77 -1.16
C TRP A 29 -12.73 25.33 -1.21
N LEU A 30 -14.02 25.14 -1.50
CA LEU A 30 -14.61 23.81 -1.70
C LEU A 30 -13.99 23.12 -2.92
N GLY A 31 -13.87 23.82 -4.05
CA GLY A 31 -13.21 23.27 -5.25
C GLY A 31 -11.77 22.83 -4.99
N VAL A 32 -10.97 23.67 -4.31
CA VAL A 32 -9.59 23.29 -3.93
C VAL A 32 -9.58 22.10 -2.97
N ALA A 33 -10.50 22.06 -2.00
CA ALA A 33 -10.61 20.96 -1.06
C ALA A 33 -10.97 19.62 -1.74
N GLU A 34 -11.82 19.66 -2.77
CA GLU A 34 -12.18 18.49 -3.58
C GLU A 34 -11.01 18.02 -4.45
N ASP A 35 -10.36 18.93 -5.17
CA ASP A 35 -9.24 18.64 -6.06
C ASP A 35 -8.06 18.01 -5.31
N ASP A 36 -7.76 18.50 -4.10
CA ASP A 36 -6.62 18.04 -3.30
C ASP A 36 -6.98 16.96 -2.26
N GLY A 37 -8.25 16.55 -2.19
CA GLY A 37 -8.74 15.52 -1.26
C GLY A 37 -8.59 15.92 0.22
N TRP A 38 -8.95 17.16 0.55
CA TRP A 38 -8.91 17.64 1.93
C TRP A 38 -10.01 17.00 2.78
N THR A 39 -9.68 16.80 4.05
CA THR A 39 -10.65 16.54 5.12
C THR A 39 -10.61 17.70 6.09
N PHE A 40 -11.73 17.98 6.77
CA PHE A 40 -11.80 19.08 7.74
C PHE A 40 -10.72 19.00 8.84
N PRO A 41 -10.45 17.82 9.46
CA PRO A 41 -9.36 17.70 10.43
C PRO A 41 -7.99 18.07 9.86
N ARG A 42 -7.67 17.62 8.64
CA ARG A 42 -6.37 17.90 7.97
C ARG A 42 -6.23 19.38 7.64
N ALA A 43 -7.28 20.01 7.10
CA ALA A 43 -7.28 21.43 6.78
C ALA A 43 -7.15 22.30 8.05
N ARG A 44 -7.85 21.94 9.13
CA ARG A 44 -7.75 22.60 10.43
C ARG A 44 -6.34 22.48 11.03
N ARG A 45 -5.70 21.31 10.91
CA ARG A 45 -4.30 21.13 11.34
C ARG A 45 -3.35 21.98 10.51
N ALA A 46 -3.49 21.97 9.19
CA ALA A 46 -2.69 22.79 8.29
C ALA A 46 -2.78 24.29 8.62
N LEU A 47 -3.98 24.79 8.92
CA LEU A 47 -4.19 26.16 9.39
C LEU A 47 -3.42 26.47 10.68
N ARG A 48 -3.46 25.56 11.67
CA ARG A 48 -2.72 25.73 12.93
C ARG A 48 -1.20 25.77 12.71
N GLU A 49 -0.68 24.88 11.86
CA GLU A 49 0.75 24.89 11.51
C GLU A 49 1.14 26.20 10.83
N HIS A 50 0.35 26.65 9.86
CA HIS A 50 0.61 27.89 9.16
C HIS A 50 0.69 29.07 10.13
N ARG A 51 -0.29 29.21 11.03
CA ARG A 51 -0.33 30.30 12.01
C ARG A 51 0.80 30.26 13.04
N ARG A 52 1.37 29.07 13.28
CA ARG A 52 2.54 28.93 14.16
C ARG A 52 3.82 29.43 13.49
N THR A 53 3.90 29.36 12.17
CA THR A 53 5.12 29.65 11.41
C THR A 53 5.06 30.94 10.59
N SER A 54 3.87 31.46 10.32
CA SER A 54 3.65 32.67 9.52
C SER A 54 2.45 33.47 10.05
N THR A 55 2.54 34.78 9.85
CA THR A 55 1.49 35.76 10.10
C THR A 55 0.80 36.21 8.81
N ASP A 56 1.18 35.64 7.66
CA ASP A 56 0.64 36.01 6.37
C ASP A 56 -0.85 35.70 6.26
N TRP A 57 -1.49 36.35 5.30
CA TRP A 57 -2.90 36.12 5.00
C TRP A 57 -3.10 34.70 4.48
N VAL A 58 -4.08 33.98 5.02
CA VAL A 58 -4.22 32.55 4.72
C VAL A 58 -4.95 32.35 3.39
N THR A 59 -4.24 31.73 2.46
CA THR A 59 -4.77 31.28 1.16
C THR A 59 -4.94 29.76 1.15
N PRO A 60 -5.76 29.20 0.25
CA PRO A 60 -5.85 27.75 0.07
C PRO A 60 -4.47 27.11 -0.21
N ALA A 61 -3.63 27.77 -1.01
CA ALA A 61 -2.30 27.30 -1.37
C ALA A 61 -1.38 27.04 -0.15
N HIS A 62 -1.51 27.85 0.92
CA HIS A 62 -0.77 27.62 2.15
C HIS A 62 -1.18 26.30 2.81
N LEU A 63 -2.48 25.99 2.86
CA LEU A 63 -2.98 24.73 3.42
C LEU A 63 -2.56 23.55 2.53
N CYS A 64 -2.65 23.67 1.20
CA CYS A 64 -2.13 22.68 0.25
C CYS A 64 -0.67 22.34 0.55
N ALA A 65 0.16 23.38 0.78
CA ALA A 65 1.58 23.22 1.04
C ALA A 65 1.84 22.43 2.34
N HIS A 66 1.12 22.74 3.43
CA HIS A 66 1.25 22.01 4.69
C HIS A 66 0.80 20.55 4.59
N ILE A 67 -0.35 20.29 3.95
CA ILE A 67 -0.85 18.92 3.75
C ILE A 67 0.09 18.12 2.84
N THR A 68 0.58 18.74 1.76
CA THR A 68 1.55 18.10 0.85
C THR A 68 2.87 17.80 1.54
N ALA A 69 3.35 18.72 2.38
CA ALA A 69 4.54 18.48 3.20
C ALA A 69 4.34 17.29 4.13
N ALA A 70 3.22 17.24 4.86
CA ALA A 70 2.88 16.10 5.72
C ALA A 70 2.80 14.79 4.94
N ARG A 71 2.18 14.79 3.75
CA ARG A 71 2.08 13.63 2.86
C ARG A 71 3.45 13.16 2.38
N LYS A 72 4.35 14.09 2.04
CA LYS A 72 5.73 13.78 1.64
C LYS A 72 6.51 13.18 2.80
N THR A 73 6.41 13.77 4.00
CA THR A 73 7.03 13.25 5.21
C THR A 73 6.53 11.85 5.52
N ALA A 74 5.22 11.62 5.46
CA ALA A 74 4.65 10.28 5.55
C ALA A 74 5.31 9.37 4.51
N ARG A 75 5.16 9.63 3.22
CA ARG A 75 5.73 8.75 2.17
C ARG A 75 7.22 8.45 2.35
N SER A 76 8.02 9.39 2.85
CA SER A 76 9.44 9.13 3.14
C SER A 76 9.69 8.20 4.33
N LYS A 77 8.80 8.20 5.32
CA LYS A 77 8.83 7.30 6.48
C LYS A 77 8.25 5.91 6.16
N PHE A 78 7.56 5.76 5.03
CA PHE A 78 7.15 4.44 4.55
C PHE A 78 8.38 3.64 4.11
N THR A 79 8.95 2.89 5.05
CA THR A 79 10.17 2.09 4.86
C THR A 79 9.89 0.58 4.78
N GLU A 80 8.62 0.18 4.63
CA GLU A 80 8.24 -1.23 4.75
C GLU A 80 8.74 -2.04 3.54
N ASP A 81 9.78 -2.85 3.75
CA ASP A 81 10.11 -3.99 2.91
C ASP A 81 9.12 -5.12 3.17
N VAL A 82 7.88 -4.93 2.72
CA VAL A 82 6.84 -5.94 2.88
C VAL A 82 7.03 -6.99 1.83
N CYS A 83 7.20 -8.23 2.28
CA CYS A 83 7.07 -9.37 1.40
C CYS A 83 5.64 -9.35 0.83
N PRO A 84 5.49 -9.24 -0.51
CA PRO A 84 4.18 -9.28 -1.12
C PRO A 84 3.54 -10.65 -0.85
N PRO A 85 2.20 -10.74 -0.81
CA PRO A 85 1.52 -12.02 -0.71
C PRO A 85 2.01 -13.01 -1.77
N GLN A 86 2.23 -14.27 -1.39
CA GLN A 86 2.84 -15.29 -2.27
C GLN A 86 2.05 -15.50 -3.57
N TYR A 87 0.73 -15.34 -3.55
CA TYR A 87 -0.10 -15.47 -4.76
C TYR A 87 0.12 -14.34 -5.80
N LEU A 88 0.84 -13.27 -5.43
CA LEU A 88 1.24 -12.20 -6.35
C LEU A 88 2.64 -12.42 -6.93
N ALA A 89 3.38 -13.44 -6.48
CA ALA A 89 4.76 -13.69 -6.94
C ALA A 89 4.83 -13.95 -8.45
N ASP A 90 3.76 -14.52 -9.03
CA ASP A 90 3.69 -14.86 -10.46
C ASP A 90 3.17 -13.69 -11.33
N ASP A 91 2.71 -12.58 -10.74
CA ASP A 91 2.22 -11.39 -11.45
C ASP A 91 2.88 -10.08 -10.93
N PRO A 92 3.98 -9.64 -11.56
CA PRO A 92 4.68 -8.42 -11.17
C PRO A 92 3.83 -7.15 -11.23
N ARG A 93 2.84 -7.08 -12.13
CA ARG A 93 1.98 -5.89 -12.23
C ARG A 93 1.03 -5.81 -11.06
N ALA A 94 0.43 -6.94 -10.68
CA ALA A 94 -0.41 -7.04 -9.50
C ALA A 94 0.38 -6.76 -8.21
N GLU A 95 1.63 -7.21 -8.12
CA GLU A 95 2.53 -6.87 -7.01
C GLU A 95 2.75 -5.35 -6.90
N ILE A 96 3.13 -4.68 -7.99
CA ILE A 96 3.37 -3.22 -8.00
C ILE A 96 2.10 -2.45 -7.58
N ALA A 97 0.94 -2.85 -8.11
CA ALA A 97 -0.34 -2.25 -7.74
C ALA A 97 -0.64 -2.42 -6.24
N TRP A 98 -0.40 -3.62 -5.70
CA TRP A 98 -0.56 -3.91 -4.29
C TRP A 98 0.35 -3.06 -3.40
N ARG A 99 1.63 -2.91 -3.77
CA ARG A 99 2.59 -2.06 -3.04
C ARG A 99 2.15 -0.60 -3.01
N ARG A 100 1.67 -0.07 -4.14
CA ARG A 100 1.14 1.31 -4.23
C ARG A 100 -0.08 1.52 -3.35
N GLN A 101 -1.08 0.64 -3.47
CA GLN A 101 -2.28 0.71 -2.63
C GLN A 101 -1.97 0.61 -1.14
N ARG A 102 -0.95 -0.20 -0.77
CA ARG A 102 -0.49 -0.29 0.62
C ARG A 102 0.15 1.02 1.08
N ALA A 103 1.07 1.58 0.29
CA ALA A 103 1.71 2.85 0.60
C ALA A 103 0.69 3.99 0.71
N ASP A 104 -0.31 4.04 -0.17
CA ASP A 104 -1.37 5.04 -0.14
C ASP A 104 -2.25 4.90 1.11
N ARG A 105 -2.73 3.69 1.44
CA ARG A 105 -3.50 3.46 2.68
C ARG A 105 -2.75 3.86 3.94
N TRP A 106 -1.46 3.54 4.01
CA TRP A 106 -0.65 3.96 5.14
C TRP A 106 -0.46 5.48 5.18
N THR A 107 -0.21 6.11 4.02
CA THR A 107 -0.08 7.56 3.92
C THR A 107 -1.35 8.27 4.40
N GLU A 108 -2.52 7.78 4.00
CA GLU A 108 -3.81 8.32 4.44
C GLU A 108 -3.99 8.17 5.96
N HIS A 109 -3.68 7.00 6.52
CA HIS A 109 -3.72 6.81 7.97
C HIS A 109 -2.75 7.73 8.72
N ALA A 110 -1.52 7.89 8.21
CA ALA A 110 -0.52 8.77 8.80
C ALA A 110 -0.95 10.25 8.75
N LEU A 111 -1.67 10.66 7.70
CA LEU A 111 -2.26 12.00 7.60
C LEU A 111 -3.41 12.20 8.59
N ASP A 112 -4.21 11.19 8.87
CA ASP A 112 -5.27 11.26 9.89
C ASP A 112 -4.67 11.40 11.29
N VAL A 113 -3.67 10.56 11.61
CA VAL A 113 -2.93 10.69 12.89
C VAL A 113 -2.28 12.07 12.99
N TRP A 114 -1.65 12.56 11.93
CA TRP A 114 -1.06 13.90 11.91
C TRP A 114 -2.10 15.01 12.11
N ALA A 115 -3.30 14.87 11.55
CA ALA A 115 -4.35 15.85 11.75
C ALA A 115 -4.74 15.98 13.23
N ASP A 116 -4.74 14.86 13.96
CA ASP A 116 -5.10 14.79 15.37
C ASP A 116 -3.95 15.22 16.30
N THR A 117 -2.75 14.66 16.10
CA THR A 117 -1.61 14.83 17.02
C THR A 117 -0.68 15.97 16.61
N GLY A 118 -0.62 16.28 15.30
CA GLY A 118 0.36 17.17 14.72
C GLY A 118 1.68 16.54 14.35
N THR A 119 1.85 15.25 14.58
CA THR A 119 3.07 14.51 14.27
C THR A 119 2.72 13.37 13.32
N VAL A 120 3.48 13.27 12.23
CA VAL A 120 3.39 12.11 11.34
C VAL A 120 4.03 10.94 12.10
N PRO A 121 3.32 9.83 12.32
CA PRO A 121 3.85 8.68 13.06
C PRO A 121 5.14 8.17 12.40
N ASP A 122 6.12 7.80 13.23
CA ASP A 122 7.38 7.18 12.76
C ASP A 122 7.16 5.73 12.36
N ASP A 123 6.29 5.05 13.09
CA ASP A 123 6.01 3.65 12.88
C ASP A 123 4.70 3.48 12.10
N LEU A 124 4.65 2.44 11.27
CA LEU A 124 3.36 1.90 10.86
C LEU A 124 2.57 1.58 12.14
N PRO A 125 1.24 1.69 12.13
CA PRO A 125 0.46 0.94 13.11
C PRO A 125 0.94 -0.51 12.96
N GLN A 126 1.78 -0.96 13.90
CA GLN A 126 2.26 -2.32 13.97
C GLN A 126 1.00 -3.11 13.99
N ARG A 127 0.65 -3.68 12.83
CA ARG A 127 -0.66 -4.22 12.49
C ARG A 127 -1.27 -4.75 13.76
N ALA A 128 -2.14 -3.95 14.40
CA ALA A 128 -2.49 -4.17 15.81
C ALA A 128 -2.82 -5.65 15.90
N GLU A 129 -2.00 -6.29 16.71
CA GLU A 129 -1.53 -7.64 16.56
C GLU A 129 -2.61 -8.54 15.94
N HIS A 130 -2.40 -9.02 14.71
CA HIS A 130 -3.06 -10.24 14.24
C HIS A 130 -2.55 -11.49 14.99
N GLY A 131 -2.33 -11.33 16.30
CA GLY A 131 -2.42 -12.32 17.35
C GLY A 131 -3.79 -12.29 18.06
N GLU A 132 -4.71 -11.35 17.79
CA GLU A 132 -6.11 -11.50 18.20
C GLU A 132 -6.91 -12.29 17.15
N THR A 133 -6.87 -13.62 17.31
CA THR A 133 -8.09 -14.44 17.44
C THR A 133 -9.19 -14.34 16.37
N MET A 134 -8.87 -14.07 15.10
CA MET A 134 -9.57 -14.73 13.99
C MET A 134 -8.86 -16.03 13.59
N ARG A 135 -8.61 -16.89 14.58
CA ARG A 135 -8.87 -18.32 14.36
C ARG A 135 -10.38 -18.41 14.44
N PRO A 136 -11.12 -18.47 13.32
CA PRO A 136 -12.56 -18.64 13.45
C PRO A 136 -12.81 -19.94 14.23
N GLU A 137 -13.91 -19.95 14.95
CA GLU A 137 -14.71 -21.10 15.35
C GLU A 137 -14.94 -22.16 14.24
N LEU A 138 -14.22 -22.12 13.11
CA LEU A 138 -14.02 -23.25 12.19
C LEU A 138 -13.50 -24.48 12.94
N GLY A 139 -12.77 -24.34 14.05
CA GLY A 139 -12.42 -25.50 14.87
C GLY A 139 -13.66 -26.30 15.30
N GLY A 140 -14.72 -25.63 15.75
CA GLY A 140 -15.97 -26.27 16.15
C GLY A 140 -16.86 -26.67 14.96
N ALA A 141 -17.05 -25.78 14.00
CA ALA A 141 -17.91 -26.03 12.84
C ALA A 141 -17.31 -27.07 11.87
N VAL A 142 -16.01 -27.01 11.56
CA VAL A 142 -15.30 -28.00 10.74
C VAL A 142 -15.19 -29.34 11.48
N ALA A 143 -14.97 -29.35 12.81
CA ALA A 143 -14.99 -30.61 13.57
C ALA A 143 -16.40 -31.24 13.69
N ARG A 144 -17.47 -30.43 13.64
CA ARG A 144 -18.86 -30.91 13.54
C ARG A 144 -19.18 -31.43 12.14
N LEU A 145 -18.71 -30.73 11.09
CA LEU A 145 -18.87 -31.17 9.70
C LEU A 145 -18.09 -32.46 9.43
N ALA A 146 -16.82 -32.53 9.87
CA ALA A 146 -15.97 -33.72 9.75
C ALA A 146 -16.56 -34.93 10.47
N ARG A 147 -17.13 -34.75 11.68
CA ARG A 147 -17.88 -35.82 12.37
C ARG A 147 -19.14 -36.24 11.62
N ARG A 148 -19.89 -35.27 11.07
CA ARG A 148 -21.12 -35.55 10.30
C ARG A 148 -20.85 -36.34 9.01
N PHE A 149 -19.70 -36.13 8.37
CA PHE A 149 -19.30 -36.84 7.17
C PHE A 149 -18.39 -38.06 7.42
N GLY A 150 -18.21 -38.49 8.67
CA GLY A 150 -17.38 -39.66 8.99
C GLY A 150 -15.89 -39.47 8.67
N ILE A 151 -15.41 -38.23 8.58
CA ILE A 151 -13.99 -37.89 8.43
C ILE A 151 -13.34 -38.01 9.82
N THR A 152 -13.35 -39.20 10.39
CA THR A 152 -12.61 -39.55 11.59
C THR A 152 -11.24 -40.06 11.18
N GLY A 153 -10.23 -39.19 11.29
CA GLY A 153 -8.84 -39.56 11.05
C GLY A 153 -8.36 -39.27 9.63
N ALA A 154 -8.16 -37.98 9.33
CA ALA A 154 -7.03 -37.66 8.46
C ALA A 154 -5.79 -38.01 9.29
N GLY A 155 -5.18 -39.17 9.02
CA GLY A 155 -3.87 -39.52 9.56
C GLY A 155 -2.95 -38.32 9.40
N LYS A 156 -2.09 -38.07 10.39
CA LYS A 156 -1.00 -37.09 10.23
C LYS A 156 -0.42 -37.30 8.84
N PRO A 157 -0.32 -36.26 7.99
CA PRO A 157 0.27 -36.42 6.67
C PRO A 157 1.58 -37.16 6.87
N GLN A 158 1.67 -38.35 6.27
CA GLN A 158 2.85 -39.17 6.38
C GLN A 158 4.02 -38.30 5.94
N PRO A 159 5.05 -38.09 6.78
CA PRO A 159 6.15 -37.23 6.43
C PRO A 159 6.65 -37.69 5.06
N ALA A 160 6.65 -36.77 4.09
CA ALA A 160 6.99 -37.06 2.72
C ALA A 160 8.31 -37.84 2.72
N ASP A 161 8.32 -38.99 2.03
CA ASP A 161 9.49 -39.83 1.94
C ASP A 161 10.64 -38.96 1.42
N PRO A 162 11.74 -38.77 2.18
CA PRO A 162 12.85 -37.92 1.77
C PRO A 162 13.44 -38.33 0.41
N ASN A 163 13.23 -39.58 -0.03
CA ASN A 163 13.63 -40.03 -1.36
C ASN A 163 12.76 -39.44 -2.50
N GLN A 164 11.48 -39.16 -2.28
CA GLN A 164 10.62 -38.53 -3.29
C GLN A 164 11.08 -37.10 -3.62
N HIS A 165 11.59 -36.37 -2.62
CA HIS A 165 12.19 -35.06 -2.86
C HIS A 165 13.55 -35.14 -3.57
N ALA A 166 14.30 -36.22 -3.37
CA ALA A 166 15.56 -36.43 -4.08
C ALA A 166 15.33 -36.77 -5.56
N GLU A 167 14.32 -37.59 -5.87
CA GLU A 167 13.95 -37.93 -7.24
C GLU A 167 13.40 -36.71 -8.01
N ALA A 168 12.49 -35.94 -7.40
CA ALA A 168 11.96 -34.72 -8.01
C ALA A 168 13.07 -33.67 -8.28
N ARG A 169 14.07 -33.57 -7.40
CA ARG A 169 15.24 -32.70 -7.62
C ARG A 169 16.16 -33.22 -8.73
N ALA A 170 16.35 -34.53 -8.82
CA ALA A 170 17.16 -35.14 -9.87
C ALA A 170 16.48 -34.99 -11.25
N GLU A 171 15.16 -35.09 -11.31
CA GLU A 171 14.38 -34.87 -12.53
C GLU A 171 14.44 -33.41 -12.99
N ALA A 172 14.20 -32.45 -12.09
CA ALA A 172 14.33 -31.03 -12.39
C ALA A 172 15.75 -30.64 -12.87
N ALA A 173 16.80 -31.27 -12.33
CA ALA A 173 18.18 -31.04 -12.75
C ALA A 173 18.47 -31.58 -14.17
N ARG A 174 17.80 -32.67 -14.59
CA ARG A 174 17.92 -33.20 -15.96
C ARG A 174 17.25 -32.27 -16.97
N ASP A 175 16.07 -31.77 -16.65
CA ASP A 175 15.32 -30.84 -17.53
C ASP A 175 16.09 -29.52 -17.75
N LEU A 176 16.73 -29.01 -16.69
CA LEU A 176 17.53 -27.79 -16.78
C LEU A 176 18.77 -27.99 -17.69
N ASN A 177 19.43 -29.15 -17.58
CA ASN A 177 20.58 -29.47 -18.43
C ASN A 177 20.17 -29.70 -19.90
N ASP A 178 19.04 -30.34 -20.15
CA ASP A 178 18.52 -30.53 -21.51
C ASP A 178 18.15 -29.19 -22.16
N PHE A 179 17.52 -28.29 -21.41
CA PHE A 179 17.24 -26.93 -21.86
C PHE A 179 18.52 -26.16 -22.24
N ARG A 180 19.57 -26.24 -21.40
CA ARG A 180 20.86 -25.58 -21.67
C ARG A 180 21.55 -26.15 -22.91
N GLY A 181 21.47 -27.46 -23.12
CA GLY A 181 22.01 -28.13 -24.30
C GLY A 181 21.29 -27.76 -25.60
N ARG A 182 19.97 -27.52 -25.56
CA ARG A 182 19.22 -26.99 -26.71
C ARG A 182 19.64 -25.56 -27.06
N GLY A 183 19.82 -24.70 -26.05
CA GLY A 183 20.26 -23.31 -26.26
C GLY A 183 21.64 -23.21 -26.93
N GLN A 184 22.60 -24.05 -26.52
CA GLN A 184 23.93 -24.06 -27.13
C GLN A 184 23.94 -24.55 -28.58
N ARG A 185 23.08 -25.51 -28.94
CA ARG A 185 22.95 -25.97 -30.33
C ARG A 185 22.39 -24.87 -31.25
N LEU A 186 21.36 -24.15 -30.78
CA LEU A 186 20.78 -23.04 -31.54
C LEU A 186 21.78 -21.89 -31.78
N LEU A 187 22.67 -21.62 -30.81
CA LEU A 187 23.73 -20.64 -30.98
C LEU A 187 24.81 -21.11 -31.98
N ALA A 188 25.21 -22.38 -31.93
CA ALA A 188 26.18 -22.93 -32.88
C ALA A 188 25.65 -22.95 -34.33
N ASP A 189 24.36 -23.27 -34.53
CA ASP A 189 23.72 -23.26 -35.85
C ASP A 189 23.61 -21.82 -36.41
N ALA A 190 23.38 -20.83 -35.54
CA ALA A 190 23.34 -19.42 -35.94
C ALA A 190 24.72 -18.92 -36.44
N ASP A 191 25.81 -19.33 -35.78
CA ASP A 191 27.18 -18.97 -36.18
C ASP A 191 27.56 -19.63 -37.52
N GLN A 192 27.13 -20.87 -37.79
CA GLN A 192 27.37 -21.53 -39.08
C GLN A 192 26.64 -20.83 -40.24
N HIS A 193 25.43 -20.33 -40.00
CA HIS A 193 24.69 -19.55 -41.00
C HIS A 193 25.28 -18.16 -41.27
N ALA A 194 25.94 -17.56 -40.26
CA ALA A 194 26.65 -16.28 -40.43
C ALA A 194 27.94 -16.44 -41.25
N ALA A 195 28.66 -17.56 -41.09
CA ALA A 195 29.92 -17.82 -41.80
C ALA A 195 29.75 -18.18 -43.30
N GLY A 196 28.57 -18.66 -43.71
CA GLY A 196 28.27 -19.04 -45.10
C GLY A 196 27.82 -17.90 -46.02
N ARG A 197 27.67 -16.67 -45.51
CA ARG A 197 27.35 -15.48 -46.32
C ARG A 197 28.60 -14.64 -46.54
N THR A 198 29.47 -15.09 -47.42
CA THR A 198 30.48 -14.23 -48.04
C THR A 198 30.07 -14.00 -49.50
N PRO A 199 30.09 -12.74 -50.00
CA PRO A 199 29.61 -12.36 -51.33
C PRO A 199 30.43 -12.94 -52.49
#